data_AF-A0AAX4JW99-F1
#
_entry.id   AF-A0AAX4JW99-F1
#
_cell.length_a   1.000
_cell.length_b   1.000
_cell.length_c   1.000
_cell.angle_alpha   90.00
_cell.angle_beta   90.00
_cell.angle_gamma   90.00
#
_symmetry.space_group_name_H-M   'P 1'
#
loop_
_entity.id
_entity.type
_entity.pdbx_description
1 polymer ?
#
loop_
_entity_poly.entity_id
_entity_poly.type
_entity_poly.pdbx_seq_one_letter_code
_entity_poly.pdbx_strand_id
1 'polypeptide(L)'
;MFTKFKFTTRSMIFAVFLILSIIVAIAPTMYKAASRNPYNKCYDGMRWFHSHLRVKWTDIRSELAREKPSIQKLIPLIVDLTRHLGGHHRIEEGAVFPLLAQRLPQFAHRAEHEKEQQVMHRALTDLEGYAPYVLHRPSTWSKPEMSSLVDSLHREGLISSLGS
;
A
#
# COMPACT_ATOMS: atom_id res chain seq x y z
N MET A 1 -0.46 15.08 31.98
CA MET A 1 -1.04 13.76 32.27
C MET A 1 -1.17 13.03 30.93
N PHE A 2 -0.12 12.30 30.52
CA PHE A 2 -0.08 11.61 29.22
C PHE A 2 -0.62 10.19 29.39
N THR A 3 -1.79 9.93 28.83
CA THR A 3 -2.44 8.62 28.81
C THR A 3 -1.69 7.69 27.86
N LYS A 4 -1.20 6.58 28.40
CA LYS A 4 -0.58 5.46 27.67
C LYS A 4 -1.61 4.85 26.72
N PHE A 5 -1.46 5.06 25.41
CA PHE A 5 -2.12 4.21 24.41
C PHE A 5 -1.27 2.94 24.25
N LYS A 6 -1.73 1.84 24.84
CA LYS A 6 -1.19 0.51 24.57
C LYS A 6 -1.75 0.03 23.23
N PHE A 7 -0.97 0.15 22.16
CA PHE A 7 -1.26 -0.54 20.90
C PHE A 7 -0.91 -2.02 21.08
N THR A 8 -1.93 -2.88 21.16
CA THR A 8 -1.77 -4.33 21.15
C THR A 8 -1.62 -4.84 19.72
N THR A 9 -0.51 -5.54 19.48
CA THR A 9 0.07 -6.01 18.21
C THR A 9 -0.74 -7.04 17.41
N ARG A 10 -2.06 -7.15 17.61
CA ARG A 10 -2.89 -8.22 17.02
C ARG A 10 -4.06 -7.76 16.13
N SER A 11 -4.36 -6.46 16.06
CA SER A 11 -5.48 -5.95 15.24
C SER A 11 -5.07 -5.34 13.90
N MET A 12 -3.77 -5.22 13.59
CA MET A 12 -3.28 -4.44 12.45
C MET A 12 -3.03 -5.25 11.16
N ILE A 13 -3.50 -6.50 11.09
CA ILE A 13 -3.27 -7.41 9.96
C ILE A 13 -4.54 -7.60 9.10
N PHE A 14 -5.70 -7.08 9.52
CA PHE A 14 -6.98 -7.61 9.04
C PHE A 14 -7.59 -6.98 7.78
N ALA A 15 -7.43 -5.68 7.43
CA ALA A 15 -8.18 -5.17 6.26
C ALA A 15 -7.51 -5.41 4.89
N VAL A 16 -6.18 -5.50 4.78
CA VAL A 16 -5.51 -5.49 3.45
C VAL A 16 -5.03 -6.87 3.00
N PHE A 17 -4.72 -7.78 3.94
CA PHE A 17 -4.63 -9.22 3.62
C PHE A 17 -5.93 -9.73 3.00
N LEU A 18 -7.04 -9.05 3.28
CA LEU A 18 -8.35 -9.47 2.85
C LEU A 18 -8.59 -9.25 1.35
N ILE A 19 -8.09 -8.21 0.67
CA ILE A 19 -8.46 -7.97 -0.74
C ILE A 19 -7.81 -9.00 -1.67
N LEU A 20 -6.52 -9.30 -1.50
CA LEU A 20 -5.84 -10.33 -2.31
C LEU A 20 -6.23 -11.75 -1.88
N SER A 21 -6.30 -12.02 -0.57
CA SER A 21 -6.66 -13.35 -0.08
C SER A 21 -8.14 -13.66 -0.27
N ILE A 22 -9.05 -12.68 -0.24
CA ILE A 22 -10.45 -12.92 -0.61
C ILE A 22 -10.54 -13.18 -2.10
N ILE A 23 -9.97 -12.35 -2.97
CA ILE A 23 -10.11 -12.62 -4.41
C ILE A 23 -9.51 -14.01 -4.75
N VAL A 24 -8.41 -14.41 -4.11
CA VAL A 24 -7.85 -15.77 -4.23
C VAL A 24 -8.69 -16.87 -3.55
N ALA A 25 -9.40 -16.58 -2.45
CA ALA A 25 -10.25 -17.55 -1.75
C ALA A 25 -11.65 -17.74 -2.38
N ILE A 26 -12.20 -16.72 -3.07
CA ILE A 26 -13.39 -16.85 -3.92
C ILE A 26 -13.05 -17.14 -5.39
N ALA A 27 -11.81 -17.00 -5.84
CA ALA A 27 -11.39 -17.37 -7.20
C ALA A 27 -11.78 -18.82 -7.61
N PRO A 28 -11.67 -19.86 -6.75
CA PRO A 28 -12.01 -21.23 -7.14
C PRO A 28 -13.51 -21.42 -7.42
N THR A 29 -14.39 -20.62 -6.80
CA THR A 29 -15.84 -20.64 -7.09
C THR A 29 -16.23 -19.73 -8.25
N MET A 30 -15.36 -18.77 -8.61
CA MET A 30 -15.59 -17.78 -9.68
C MET A 30 -14.96 -18.16 -11.04
N TYR A 31 -14.06 -19.16 -11.06
CA TYR A 31 -13.36 -19.63 -12.25
C TYR A 31 -14.28 -20.32 -13.29
N LYS A 32 -15.53 -20.66 -12.91
CA LYS A 32 -16.47 -21.39 -13.78
C LYS A 32 -17.28 -20.53 -14.75
N ALA A 33 -17.22 -19.19 -14.70
CA ALA A 33 -18.00 -18.34 -15.60
C ALA A 33 -17.17 -17.23 -16.25
N ALA A 34 -16.73 -17.51 -17.49
CA ALA A 34 -16.41 -16.62 -18.62
C ALA A 34 -15.60 -15.32 -18.41
N SER A 35 -14.80 -14.98 -19.42
CA SER A 35 -13.95 -13.77 -19.60
C SER A 35 -14.63 -12.39 -19.41
N ARG A 36 -15.90 -12.35 -19.02
CA ARG A 36 -16.69 -11.14 -18.73
C ARG A 36 -16.98 -10.91 -17.25
N ASN A 37 -16.53 -11.80 -16.35
CA ASN A 37 -16.72 -11.62 -14.91
C ASN A 37 -15.97 -10.35 -14.42
N PRO A 38 -16.68 -9.33 -13.89
CA PRO A 38 -16.06 -8.06 -13.48
C PRO A 38 -15.04 -8.23 -12.35
N TYR A 39 -15.22 -9.23 -11.49
CA TYR A 39 -14.30 -9.54 -10.41
C TYR A 39 -12.99 -10.17 -10.92
N ASN A 40 -13.04 -10.99 -11.97
CA ASN A 40 -11.84 -11.53 -12.61
C ASN A 40 -11.03 -10.42 -13.29
N LYS A 41 -11.70 -9.48 -13.96
CA LYS A 41 -11.02 -8.30 -14.54
C LYS A 41 -10.38 -7.42 -13.48
N CYS A 42 -11.08 -7.21 -12.36
CA CYS A 42 -10.54 -6.49 -11.21
C CYS A 42 -9.29 -7.20 -10.67
N TYR A 43 -9.36 -8.53 -10.51
CA TYR A 43 -8.24 -9.34 -10.05
C TYR A 43 -7.01 -9.22 -10.94
N ASP A 44 -7.18 -9.42 -12.25
CA ASP A 44 -6.08 -9.39 -13.21
C ASP A 44 -5.44 -7.99 -13.27
N GLY A 45 -6.27 -6.94 -13.20
CA GLY A 45 -5.79 -5.56 -13.10
C GLY A 45 -4.98 -5.30 -11.83
N MET A 46 -5.50 -5.71 -10.67
CA MET A 46 -4.81 -5.51 -9.38
C MET A 46 -3.51 -6.29 -9.30
N ARG A 47 -3.44 -7.50 -9.88
CA ARG A 47 -2.20 -8.30 -9.93
C ARG A 47 -1.06 -7.55 -10.61
N TRP A 48 -1.33 -6.88 -11.74
CA TRP A 48 -0.31 -6.12 -12.45
C TRP A 48 0.19 -4.93 -11.61
N PHE A 49 -0.73 -4.16 -11.01
CA PHE A 49 -0.39 -3.03 -10.13
C PHE A 49 0.48 -3.48 -8.96
N HIS A 50 0.06 -4.54 -8.26
CA HIS A 50 0.78 -5.06 -7.11
C HIS A 50 2.17 -5.57 -7.46
N SER A 51 2.32 -6.26 -8.60
CA SER A 51 3.62 -6.69 -9.10
C SER A 51 4.54 -5.49 -9.35
N HIS A 52 4.01 -4.44 -9.97
CA HIS A 52 4.78 -3.23 -10.26
C HIS A 52 5.22 -2.49 -8.98
N LEU A 53 4.31 -2.35 -8.01
CA LEU A 53 4.61 -1.73 -6.71
C LEU A 53 5.64 -2.54 -5.93
N ARG A 54 5.60 -3.87 -6.01
CA ARG A 54 6.56 -4.77 -5.32
C ARG A 54 7.97 -4.58 -5.84
N VAL A 55 8.14 -4.47 -7.16
CA VAL A 55 9.46 -4.21 -7.76
C VAL A 55 10.01 -2.88 -7.26
N LYS A 56 9.23 -1.79 -7.33
CA LYS A 56 9.67 -0.46 -6.85
C LYS A 56 10.05 -0.47 -5.38
N TRP A 57 9.23 -1.12 -4.57
CA TRP A 57 9.53 -1.30 -3.16
C TRP A 57 10.87 -2.01 -2.94
N THR A 58 11.10 -3.09 -3.67
CA THR A 58 12.34 -3.87 -3.59
C THR A 58 13.55 -3.03 -3.98
N ASP A 59 13.43 -2.21 -5.01
CA ASP A 59 14.49 -1.29 -5.44
C ASP A 59 14.81 -0.23 -4.37
N ILE A 60 13.77 0.37 -3.75
CA ILE A 60 13.91 1.33 -2.65
C ILE A 60 14.62 0.68 -1.46
N ARG A 61 14.19 -0.52 -1.07
CA ARG A 61 14.80 -1.28 0.03
C ARG A 61 16.25 -1.63 -0.25
N SER A 62 16.54 -2.05 -1.48
CA SER A 62 17.89 -2.41 -1.90
C SER A 62 18.83 -1.20 -1.87
N GLU A 63 18.36 -0.03 -2.33
CA GLU A 63 19.15 1.20 -2.29
C GLU A 63 19.37 1.69 -0.84
N LEU A 64 18.33 1.64 0.01
CA LEU A 64 18.44 1.99 1.44
C LEU A 64 19.34 1.03 2.23
N ALA A 65 19.44 -0.24 1.83
CA ALA A 65 20.30 -1.22 2.48
C ALA A 65 21.80 -0.94 2.26
N ARG A 66 22.16 -0.16 1.22
CA ARG A 66 23.56 0.20 0.94
C ARG A 66 24.15 1.04 2.08
N GLU A 67 25.45 0.91 2.31
CA GLU A 67 26.18 1.75 3.28
C GLU A 67 26.00 3.24 2.96
N LYS A 68 26.10 3.58 1.67
CA LYS A 68 25.91 4.93 1.13
C LYS A 68 24.82 4.92 0.05
N PRO A 69 23.54 5.11 0.43
CA PRO A 69 22.45 5.24 -0.52
C PRO A 69 22.61 6.49 -1.39
N SER A 70 22.28 6.37 -2.67
CA SER A 70 22.22 7.49 -3.61
C SER A 70 20.84 8.13 -3.57
N ILE A 71 20.78 9.36 -3.05
CA ILE A 71 19.56 10.19 -3.06
C ILE A 71 19.04 10.37 -4.49
N GLN A 72 19.95 10.54 -5.46
CA GLN A 72 19.62 10.72 -6.87
C GLN A 72 18.88 9.52 -7.46
N LYS A 73 19.16 8.30 -6.97
CA LYS A 73 18.43 7.09 -7.34
C LYS A 73 17.16 6.91 -6.51
N LEU A 74 17.25 7.20 -5.22
CA LEU A 74 16.19 6.89 -4.28
C LEU A 74 14.96 7.78 -4.45
N ILE A 75 15.14 9.10 -4.65
CA ILE A 75 14.01 10.03 -4.76
C ILE A 75 13.09 9.70 -5.93
N PRO A 76 13.59 9.48 -7.17
CA PRO A 76 12.71 9.10 -8.28
C PRO A 76 11.91 7.83 -7.99
N LEU A 77 12.53 6.82 -7.36
CA LEU A 77 11.85 5.58 -6.98
C LEU A 77 10.71 5.83 -5.99
N ILE A 78 10.95 6.67 -4.97
CA ILE A 78 9.96 6.98 -3.94
C ILE A 78 8.81 7.83 -4.49
N VAL A 79 9.12 8.87 -5.26
CA VAL A 79 8.10 9.69 -5.93
C VAL A 79 7.22 8.82 -6.83
N ASP A 80 7.84 7.90 -7.56
CA ASP A 80 7.10 7.04 -8.45
C ASP A 80 6.27 5.98 -7.70
N LEU A 81 6.80 5.40 -6.62
CA LEU A 81 6.05 4.51 -5.74
C LEU A 81 4.82 5.22 -5.17
N THR A 82 5.03 6.36 -4.49
CA THR A 82 3.97 7.09 -3.79
C THR A 82 2.84 7.53 -4.75
N ARG A 83 3.20 8.05 -5.94
CA ARG A 83 2.23 8.39 -6.98
C ARG A 83 1.39 7.19 -7.43
N HIS A 84 2.03 6.06 -7.74
CA HIS A 84 1.31 4.86 -8.20
C HIS A 84 0.43 4.27 -7.09
N LEU A 85 0.89 4.37 -5.85
CA LEU A 85 0.19 3.85 -4.68
C LEU A 85 -1.06 4.66 -4.35
N GLY A 86 -0.96 5.99 -4.36
CA GLY A 86 -2.13 6.86 -4.24
C GLY A 86 -3.11 6.68 -5.40
N GLY A 87 -2.63 6.47 -6.62
CA GLY A 87 -3.47 6.12 -7.77
C GLY A 87 -4.20 4.79 -7.58
N HIS A 88 -3.49 3.76 -7.14
CA HIS A 88 -4.02 2.44 -6.87
C HIS A 88 -5.15 2.49 -5.83
N HIS A 89 -4.95 3.16 -4.69
CA HIS A 89 -5.98 3.24 -3.66
C HIS A 89 -7.21 4.04 -4.09
N ARG A 90 -7.04 5.11 -4.89
CA ARG A 90 -8.19 5.82 -5.47
C ARG A 90 -9.04 4.93 -6.36
N ILE A 91 -8.43 4.01 -7.11
CA ILE A 91 -9.15 3.02 -7.91
C ILE A 91 -9.85 2.02 -6.99
N GLU A 92 -9.17 1.56 -5.94
CA GLU A 92 -9.75 0.62 -4.99
C GLU A 92 -10.99 1.21 -4.30
N GLU A 93 -10.87 2.42 -3.76
CA GLU A 93 -11.95 3.17 -3.09
C GLU A 93 -13.10 3.52 -4.04
N GLY A 94 -12.78 3.98 -5.25
CA GLY A 94 -13.78 4.46 -6.20
C GLY A 94 -14.49 3.36 -6.99
N ALA A 95 -13.88 2.18 -7.17
CA ALA A 95 -14.40 1.14 -8.04
C ALA A 95 -14.36 -0.27 -7.45
N VAL A 96 -13.26 -0.67 -6.79
CA VAL A 96 -13.08 -2.06 -6.34
C VAL A 96 -13.89 -2.35 -5.09
N PHE A 97 -13.80 -1.55 -4.03
CA PHE A 97 -14.57 -1.76 -2.80
C PHE A 97 -16.07 -1.69 -3.03
N PRO A 98 -16.61 -0.73 -3.81
CA PRO A 98 -18.02 -0.75 -4.18
C PRO A 98 -18.45 -2.03 -4.91
N LEU A 99 -17.59 -2.58 -5.79
CA LEU A 99 -17.85 -3.85 -6.46
C LEU A 99 -17.83 -5.03 -5.48
N LEU A 100 -16.84 -5.08 -4.58
CA LEU A 100 -16.74 -6.12 -3.56
C LEU A 100 -17.90 -6.07 -2.56
N ALA A 101 -18.36 -4.87 -2.20
CA ALA A 101 -19.47 -4.65 -1.27
C ALA A 101 -20.78 -5.35 -1.70
N GLN A 102 -20.96 -5.60 -3.01
CA GLN A 102 -22.11 -6.33 -3.53
C GLN A 102 -22.18 -7.78 -3.04
N ARG A 103 -21.04 -8.37 -2.67
CA ARG A 103 -20.93 -9.76 -2.19
C ARG A 103 -20.41 -9.86 -0.76
N LEU A 104 -19.73 -8.81 -0.29
CA LEU A 104 -18.98 -8.78 0.95
C LEU A 104 -19.28 -7.47 1.68
N PRO A 105 -20.34 -7.43 2.52
CA PRO A 105 -20.80 -6.20 3.17
C PRO A 105 -19.74 -5.48 4.00
N GLN A 106 -18.66 -6.15 4.43
CA GLN A 106 -17.53 -5.53 5.13
C GLN A 106 -16.75 -4.51 4.28
N PHE A 107 -16.96 -4.48 2.95
CA PHE A 107 -16.41 -3.46 2.04
C PHE A 107 -17.40 -2.32 1.76
N ALA A 108 -18.57 -2.29 2.42
CA ALA A 108 -19.51 -1.19 2.29
C ALA A 108 -19.03 0.07 3.02
N HIS A 109 -19.55 1.22 2.61
CA HIS A 109 -19.18 2.54 3.14
C HIS A 109 -19.35 2.59 4.68
N ARG A 110 -18.36 3.13 5.39
CA ARG A 110 -18.19 3.20 6.87
C ARG A 110 -17.72 1.93 7.58
N ALA A 111 -17.31 0.90 6.84
CA ALA A 111 -16.72 -0.27 7.49
C ALA A 111 -15.30 0.00 8.00
N GLU A 112 -14.82 -0.87 8.89
CA GLU A 112 -13.55 -0.70 9.62
C GLU A 112 -12.33 -0.51 8.71
N HIS A 113 -12.39 -1.04 7.48
CA HIS A 113 -11.34 -0.90 6.47
C HIS A 113 -11.04 0.57 6.10
N GLU A 114 -12.02 1.49 6.17
CA GLU A 114 -11.80 2.93 5.90
C GLU A 114 -10.88 3.56 6.96
N LYS A 115 -10.97 3.14 8.22
CA LYS A 115 -10.11 3.66 9.30
C LYS A 115 -8.66 3.19 9.12
N GLU A 116 -8.49 1.95 8.70
CA GLU A 116 -7.17 1.37 8.39
C GLU A 116 -6.53 2.10 7.20
N GLN A 117 -7.33 2.42 6.17
CA GLN A 117 -6.87 3.20 5.01
C GLN A 117 -6.42 4.61 5.38
N GLN A 118 -7.04 5.27 6.35
CA GLN A 118 -6.59 6.61 6.80
C GLN A 118 -5.19 6.62 7.41
N VAL A 119 -4.81 5.57 8.14
CA VAL A 119 -3.45 5.46 8.71
C VAL A 119 -2.43 5.34 7.58
N MET A 120 -2.76 4.55 6.58
CA MET A 120 -1.93 4.36 5.40
C MET A 120 -1.85 5.60 4.49
N HIS A 121 -2.96 6.33 4.26
CA HIS A 121 -2.94 7.61 3.54
C HIS A 121 -2.04 8.65 4.20
N ARG A 122 -1.97 8.66 5.55
CA ARG A 122 -1.03 9.51 6.28
C ARG A 122 0.41 9.11 6.00
N ALA A 123 0.77 7.84 6.16
CA ALA A 123 2.13 7.36 5.88
C ALA A 123 2.56 7.63 4.42
N LEU A 124 1.63 7.50 3.47
CA LEU A 124 1.84 7.85 2.07
C LEU A 124 2.11 9.35 1.89
N THR A 125 1.26 10.20 2.50
CA THR A 125 1.39 11.67 2.44
C THR A 125 2.71 12.14 3.03
N ASP A 126 3.13 11.58 4.15
CA ASP A 126 4.38 11.93 4.82
C ASP A 126 5.59 11.61 3.91
N LEU A 127 5.60 10.43 3.28
CA LEU A 127 6.67 10.03 2.37
C LEU A 127 6.66 10.83 1.05
N GLU A 128 5.47 11.09 0.50
CA GLU A 128 5.27 11.90 -0.71
C GLU A 128 5.72 13.36 -0.50
N GLY A 129 5.55 13.92 0.71
CA GLY A 129 6.06 15.24 1.06
C GLY A 129 7.57 15.27 1.29
N TYR A 130 8.11 14.26 1.99
CA TYR A 130 9.52 14.23 2.39
C TYR A 130 10.49 14.03 1.21
N ALA A 131 10.17 13.14 0.26
CA ALA A 131 11.09 12.84 -0.84
C ALA A 131 11.38 14.05 -1.76
N PRO A 132 10.38 14.79 -2.27
CA PRO A 132 10.61 16.03 -2.99
C PRO A 132 11.27 17.11 -2.12
N TYR A 133 10.95 17.19 -0.83
CA TYR A 133 11.59 18.15 0.07
C TYR A 133 13.11 17.94 0.14
N VAL A 134 13.56 16.69 0.32
CA VAL A 134 14.99 16.34 0.32
C VAL A 134 15.63 16.59 -1.05
N LEU A 135 14.92 16.37 -2.15
CA LEU A 135 15.46 16.63 -3.50
C LEU A 135 15.88 18.09 -3.67
N HIS A 136 15.07 19.03 -3.17
CA HIS A 136 15.36 20.46 -3.23
C HIS A 136 16.34 20.91 -2.13
N ARG A 137 16.53 20.11 -1.09
CA ARG A 137 17.44 20.38 0.03
C ARG A 137 18.27 19.14 0.38
N PRO A 138 19.24 18.73 -0.46
CA PRO A 138 19.97 17.47 -0.23
C PRO A 138 20.71 17.41 1.11
N SER A 139 21.05 18.55 1.71
CA SER A 139 21.66 18.64 3.04
C SER A 139 20.74 18.22 4.19
N THR A 140 19.43 18.17 3.97
CA THR A 140 18.46 17.68 4.98
C THR A 140 18.23 16.17 4.88
N TRP A 141 18.92 15.48 3.98
CA TRP A 141 18.80 14.03 3.83
C TRP A 141 19.26 13.30 5.10
N SER A 142 18.39 12.44 5.60
CA SER A 142 18.69 11.51 6.67
C SER A 142 18.27 10.10 6.27
N LYS A 143 19.25 9.19 6.18
CA LYS A 143 18.98 7.77 5.91
C LYS A 143 18.06 7.16 6.99
N PRO A 144 18.30 7.35 8.30
CA PRO A 144 17.39 6.82 9.33
C PRO A 144 15.95 7.33 9.19
N GLU A 145 15.77 8.62 8.87
CA GLU A 145 14.45 9.21 8.71
C GLU A 145 13.72 8.64 7.49
N MET A 146 14.39 8.59 6.34
CA MET A 146 13.82 7.98 5.13
C MET A 146 13.48 6.50 5.34
N SER A 147 14.37 5.74 5.99
CA SER A 147 14.10 4.36 6.35
C SER A 147 12.88 4.24 7.25
N SER A 148 12.72 5.13 8.23
CA SER A 148 11.57 5.12 9.14
C SER A 148 10.24 5.40 8.41
N LEU A 149 10.23 6.36 7.48
CA LEU A 149 9.05 6.67 6.66
C LEU A 149 8.69 5.51 5.73
N VAL A 150 9.70 4.94 5.05
CA VAL A 150 9.55 3.75 4.21
C VAL A 150 9.03 2.57 5.05
N ASP A 151 9.62 2.30 6.22
CA ASP A 151 9.17 1.24 7.14
C ASP A 151 7.76 1.48 7.67
N SER A 152 7.38 2.74 7.91
CA SER A 152 6.00 3.09 8.29
C SER A 152 5.03 2.71 7.17
N LEU A 153 5.35 3.06 5.92
CA LEU A 153 4.54 2.65 4.77
C LEU A 153 4.42 1.11 4.66
N HIS A 154 5.48 0.36 4.99
CA HIS A 154 5.43 -1.10 5.00
C HIS A 154 4.54 -1.66 6.12
N ARG A 155 4.70 -1.16 7.34
CA ARG A 155 3.97 -1.64 8.54
C ARG A 155 2.48 -1.37 8.46
N GLU A 156 2.09 -0.21 7.93
CA GLU A 156 0.68 0.19 7.80
C GLU A 156 -0.05 -0.54 6.65
N GLY A 157 0.45 -1.70 6.21
CA GLY A 157 -0.31 -2.68 5.43
C GLY A 157 -0.14 -2.59 3.92
N LEU A 158 0.75 -1.73 3.42
CA LEU A 158 0.76 -1.35 2.01
C LEU A 158 1.61 -2.26 1.12
N ILE A 159 2.66 -2.84 1.69
CA ILE A 159 3.60 -3.70 0.96
C ILE A 159 3.56 -5.14 1.48
N SER A 160 3.23 -5.35 2.74
CA SER A 160 2.97 -6.67 3.30
C SER A 160 1.82 -7.40 2.58
N SER A 161 0.89 -6.65 2.00
CA SER A 161 -0.20 -7.12 1.14
C SER A 161 0.23 -7.47 -0.29
N LEU A 162 1.42 -7.01 -0.73
CA LEU A 162 1.91 -7.27 -2.07
C LEU A 162 2.40 -8.71 -2.25
N GLY A 163 2.37 -9.58 -1.24
CA GLY A 163 2.80 -10.98 -1.33
C GLY A 163 4.33 -11.14 -1.33
N SER A 164 4.82 -12.08 -0.51
CA SER A 164 6.19 -12.59 -0.50
C SER A 164 6.51 -13.39 -1.75
#